data_AF-A0A7X6PW88-F1
#
_entry.id   AF-A0A7X6PW88-F1
#
_cell.length_a   1.000
_cell.length_b   1.000
_cell.length_c   1.000
_cell.angle_alpha   90.00
_cell.angle_beta   90.00
_cell.angle_gamma   90.00
#
_symmetry.space_group_name_H-M   'P 1'
#
loop_
_entity.id
_entity.type
_entity.pdbx_description
1 polymer ?
#
loop_
_entity_poly.entity_id
_entity_poly.type
_entity_poly.pdbx_seq_one_letter_code
_entity_poly.pdbx_strand_id
1 'polypeptide(L)'
;MVAEKQKTDIIITQLLERCEIHRKGLALLPDQADKRPGLAFLVFNEFNSAGEISCSCRITGKGACTHIADLKRVYASLDKDRPFDHEFRNGIWYQIASILMDGKGVSLENISLKKISRKTGHIIIAKDNDKNELMRYFAGNHDAERLVERCIGLPKEANETIVPTRNLILNKLYKKTQTLNERIMLDRGFKTRGQILEESFWFRMAYHAWRELGNVDFLMTPAIDKKTGAFTVICKNREDNPVMSFSVPRKVVKKLLVTFRQLLPNQNSMPIQPVPLKSIFNIDINTELDLEVRPVI
;
A
#
# COMPACT_ATOMS: atom_id res chain seq x y z
N MET A 1 17.76 33.59 -5.69
CA MET A 1 17.06 32.77 -6.71
C MET A 1 17.35 31.27 -6.64
N VAL A 2 18.56 30.76 -6.97
CA VAL A 2 18.80 29.28 -6.95
C VAL A 2 18.71 28.68 -5.53
N ALA A 3 19.32 29.33 -4.53
CA ALA A 3 19.29 28.88 -3.14
C ALA A 3 17.88 28.95 -2.49
N GLU A 4 17.05 29.92 -2.87
CA GLU A 4 15.68 30.06 -2.36
C GLU A 4 14.73 29.02 -2.96
N LYS A 5 14.91 28.70 -4.25
CA LYS A 5 14.18 27.61 -4.90
C LYS A 5 14.50 26.26 -4.25
N GLN A 6 15.79 25.97 -4.06
CA GLN A 6 16.25 24.75 -3.41
C GLN A 6 15.73 24.63 -1.96
N LYS A 7 15.72 25.73 -1.20
CA LYS A 7 15.14 25.76 0.16
C LYS A 7 13.63 25.50 0.16
N THR A 8 12.92 26.04 -0.82
CA THR A 8 11.47 25.85 -0.96
C THR A 8 11.13 24.40 -1.32
N ASP A 9 11.91 23.78 -2.22
CA ASP A 9 11.74 22.39 -2.63
C ASP A 9 11.98 21.41 -1.47
N ILE A 10 12.97 21.69 -0.61
CA ILE A 10 13.23 20.90 0.61
C ILE A 10 12.04 20.97 1.57
N ILE A 11 11.50 22.17 1.82
CA ILE A 11 10.36 22.35 2.74
C ILE A 11 9.13 21.61 2.21
N ILE A 12 8.83 21.72 0.92
CA ILE A 12 7.68 21.02 0.31
C ILE A 12 7.86 19.50 0.42
N THR A 13 9.07 18.99 0.17
CA THR A 13 9.36 17.55 0.29
C THR A 13 9.11 17.05 1.72
N GLN A 14 9.61 17.75 2.73
CA GLN A 14 9.37 17.42 4.14
C GLN A 14 7.90 17.48 4.56
N LEU A 15 7.13 18.41 3.98
CA LEU A 15 5.69 18.49 4.21
C LEU A 15 4.97 17.31 3.54
N LEU A 16 5.35 16.93 2.32
CA LEU A 16 4.77 15.81 1.59
C LEU A 16 4.99 14.47 2.32
N GLU A 17 6.15 14.26 2.94
CA GLU A 17 6.40 13.06 3.76
C GLU A 17 5.42 12.93 4.94
N ARG A 18 4.98 14.06 5.50
CA ARG A 18 3.99 14.15 6.57
C ARG A 18 2.55 14.28 6.08
N CYS A 19 2.32 14.23 4.76
CA CYS A 19 0.98 14.26 4.21
C CYS A 19 0.41 12.85 3.99
N GLU A 20 -0.91 12.76 4.13
CA GLU A 20 -1.71 11.60 3.75
C GLU A 20 -2.82 12.02 2.78
N ILE A 21 -3.09 11.16 1.80
CA ILE A 21 -3.99 11.43 0.69
C ILE A 21 -4.97 10.27 0.57
N HIS A 22 -6.24 10.57 0.37
CA HIS A 22 -7.24 9.56 0.04
C HIS A 22 -8.34 10.21 -0.80
N ARG A 23 -8.58 9.71 -2.01
CA ARG A 23 -9.54 10.30 -2.94
C ARG A 23 -9.24 11.79 -3.12
N LYS A 24 -10.25 12.64 -2.93
CA LYS A 24 -10.19 14.09 -2.99
C LYS A 24 -9.82 14.75 -1.65
N GLY A 25 -9.13 14.03 -0.77
CA GLY A 25 -8.79 14.49 0.57
C GLY A 25 -7.28 14.48 0.80
N LEU A 26 -6.78 15.55 1.43
CA LEU A 26 -5.40 15.73 1.87
C LEU A 26 -5.40 16.03 3.37
N ALA A 27 -4.51 15.38 4.11
CA ALA A 27 -4.24 15.67 5.51
C ALA A 27 -2.75 15.91 5.72
N LEU A 28 -2.41 16.85 6.60
CA LEU A 28 -1.04 17.12 7.02
C LEU A 28 -0.90 16.78 8.51
N LEU A 29 0.03 15.88 8.83
CA LEU A 29 0.43 15.57 10.20
C LEU A 29 1.30 16.70 10.76
N PRO A 30 1.16 17.04 12.06
CA PRO A 30 2.04 18.00 12.69
C PRO A 30 3.49 17.49 12.69
N ASP A 31 4.42 18.42 12.86
CA ASP A 31 5.82 18.06 13.07
C ASP A 31 5.96 17.39 14.44
N GLN A 32 6.89 16.44 14.59
CA GLN A 32 7.12 15.78 15.88
C GLN A 32 7.61 16.79 16.94
N ALA A 33 8.33 17.84 16.52
CA ALA A 33 8.79 18.92 17.38
C ALA A 33 7.76 20.06 17.55
N ASP A 34 6.55 19.91 16.99
CA ASP A 34 5.52 20.93 17.09
C ASP A 34 5.00 21.05 18.53
N LYS A 35 5.23 22.21 19.13
CA LYS A 35 4.77 22.54 20.49
C LYS A 35 3.24 22.68 20.59
N ARG A 36 2.54 22.83 19.45
CA ARG A 36 1.09 22.97 19.38
C ARG A 36 0.55 22.11 18.23
N PRO A 37 0.59 20.76 18.37
CA PRO A 37 0.25 19.86 17.29
C PRO A 37 -1.17 20.10 16.77
N GLY A 38 -1.28 20.27 15.46
CA GLY A 38 -2.54 20.43 14.73
C GLY A 38 -2.58 19.50 13.52
N LEU A 39 -3.72 18.82 13.35
CA LEU A 39 -4.02 18.05 12.15
C LEU A 39 -4.80 18.94 11.18
N ALA A 40 -4.20 19.28 10.05
CA ALA A 40 -4.88 20.05 9.01
C ALA A 40 -5.46 19.10 7.95
N PHE A 41 -6.69 19.39 7.51
CA PHE A 41 -7.40 18.67 6.48
C PHE A 41 -7.85 19.63 5.39
N LEU A 42 -7.79 19.16 4.14
CA LEU A 42 -8.35 19.80 2.97
C LEU A 42 -9.11 18.75 2.16
N VAL A 43 -10.39 19.01 1.88
CA VAL A 43 -11.21 18.21 0.98
C VAL A 43 -11.48 19.03 -0.27
N PHE A 44 -11.07 18.53 -1.43
CA PHE A 44 -11.29 19.19 -2.71
C PHE A 44 -12.76 19.17 -3.09
N ASN A 45 -13.18 20.20 -3.81
CA ASN A 45 -14.50 20.22 -4.46
C ASN A 45 -14.49 19.35 -5.74
N GLU A 46 -15.59 19.35 -6.49
CA GLU A 46 -15.74 18.55 -7.71
C GLU A 46 -14.80 18.99 -8.85
N PHE A 47 -14.28 20.21 -8.79
CA PHE A 47 -13.34 20.79 -9.75
C PHE A 47 -11.88 20.66 -9.29
N ASN A 48 -11.57 19.72 -8.38
CA ASN A 48 -10.25 19.54 -7.75
C ASN A 48 -9.66 20.83 -7.15
N SER A 49 -10.52 21.80 -6.82
CA SER A 49 -10.14 23.06 -6.20
C SER A 49 -10.27 22.96 -4.68
N ALA A 50 -9.61 23.86 -3.95
CA ALA A 50 -9.67 23.89 -2.50
C ALA A 50 -11.13 24.05 -2.04
N GLY A 51 -11.67 23.03 -1.35
CA GLY A 51 -13.01 23.03 -0.78
C GLY A 51 -12.97 23.29 0.72
N GLU A 52 -13.39 22.31 1.52
CA GLU A 52 -13.41 22.43 2.99
C GLU A 52 -11.98 22.33 3.55
N ILE A 53 -11.55 23.35 4.29
CA ILE A 53 -10.28 23.37 5.03
C ILE A 53 -10.57 23.43 6.52
N SER A 54 -9.92 22.58 7.31
CA SER A 54 -10.04 22.59 8.77
C SER A 54 -8.72 22.23 9.44
N CYS A 55 -8.55 22.61 10.71
CA CYS A 55 -7.44 22.17 11.54
C CYS A 55 -7.91 21.85 12.97
N SER A 56 -7.30 20.86 13.60
CA SER A 56 -7.59 20.49 15.00
C SER A 56 -6.82 21.31 16.04
N CYS A 57 -5.94 22.23 15.64
CA CYS A 57 -5.19 23.05 16.58
C CYS A 57 -6.14 23.98 17.36
N ARG A 58 -5.98 24.04 18.68
CA ARG A 58 -6.70 25.00 19.52
C ARG A 58 -6.03 26.37 19.44
N ILE A 59 -6.25 27.11 18.36
CA ILE A 59 -5.84 28.52 18.29
C ILE A 59 -6.92 29.35 18.97
N THR A 60 -6.67 29.72 20.21
CA THR A 60 -7.47 30.70 20.95
C THR A 60 -6.85 32.09 20.74
N GLY A 61 -7.08 32.71 19.57
CA GLY A 61 -6.57 34.06 19.28
C GLY A 61 -6.61 34.45 17.80
N LYS A 62 -6.25 35.71 17.49
CA LYS A 62 -6.26 36.29 16.12
C LYS A 62 -5.10 35.82 15.20
N GLY A 63 -4.38 34.76 15.57
CA GLY A 63 -3.23 34.26 14.80
C GLY A 63 -3.65 33.35 13.65
N ALA A 64 -2.99 33.46 12.49
CA ALA A 64 -3.17 32.52 11.39
C ALA A 64 -2.62 31.13 11.75
N CYS A 65 -3.37 30.08 11.42
CA CYS A 65 -2.96 28.69 11.66
C CYS A 65 -1.80 28.29 10.74
N THR A 66 -0.63 27.98 11.32
CA THR A 66 0.56 27.52 10.59
C THR A 66 0.31 26.20 9.87
N HIS A 67 -0.43 25.26 10.48
CA HIS A 67 -0.76 23.97 9.85
C HIS A 67 -1.60 24.15 8.58
N ILE A 68 -2.57 25.08 8.58
CA ILE A 68 -3.36 25.41 7.39
C ILE A 68 -2.48 26.09 6.34
N ALA A 69 -1.58 26.98 6.75
CA ALA A 69 -0.66 27.63 5.83
C ALA A 69 0.27 26.60 5.15
N ASP A 70 0.82 25.65 5.89
CA ASP A 70 1.65 24.59 5.35
C ASP A 70 0.86 23.62 4.47
N LEU A 71 -0.37 23.26 4.86
CA LEU A 71 -1.25 22.46 4.02
C LEU A 71 -1.58 23.16 2.69
N LYS A 72 -1.78 24.49 2.72
CA LYS A 72 -1.97 25.29 1.51
C LYS A 72 -0.73 25.33 0.63
N ARG A 73 0.48 25.35 1.21
CA ARG A 73 1.74 25.24 0.46
C ARG A 73 1.84 23.89 -0.25
N VAL A 74 1.55 22.80 0.45
CA VAL A 74 1.49 21.47 -0.16
C VAL A 74 0.47 21.46 -1.30
N TYR A 75 -0.75 21.93 -1.04
CA TYR A 75 -1.79 21.98 -2.08
C TYR A 75 -1.38 22.80 -3.31
N ALA A 76 -0.69 23.93 -3.11
CA ALA A 76 -0.21 24.79 -4.19
C ALA A 76 0.90 24.13 -5.03
N SER A 77 1.65 23.17 -4.46
CA SER A 77 2.70 22.44 -5.19
C SER A 77 2.18 21.24 -5.98
N LEU A 78 0.88 20.93 -5.93
CA LEU A 78 0.32 19.76 -6.59
C LEU A 78 0.01 20.04 -8.06
N ASP A 79 0.23 19.04 -8.91
CA ASP A 79 -0.27 19.03 -10.28
C ASP A 79 -1.79 18.83 -10.24
N LYS A 80 -2.53 19.90 -10.57
CA LYS A 80 -4.01 19.88 -10.55
C LYS A 80 -4.61 19.13 -11.73
N ASP A 81 -3.86 19.00 -12.82
CA ASP A 81 -4.28 18.28 -14.02
C ASP A 81 -4.08 16.78 -13.86
N ARG A 82 -3.22 16.36 -12.93
CA ARG A 82 -3.02 14.95 -12.54
C ARG A 82 -3.24 14.75 -11.04
N PRO A 83 -4.51 14.61 -10.60
CA PRO A 83 -4.83 14.35 -9.21
C PRO A 83 -4.21 13.04 -8.72
N PHE A 84 -3.65 13.07 -7.51
CA PHE A 84 -3.02 11.90 -6.89
C PHE A 84 -3.88 10.63 -6.86
N ASP A 85 -5.18 10.76 -6.58
CA ASP A 85 -6.07 9.59 -6.56
C ASP A 85 -6.21 8.96 -7.95
N HIS A 86 -6.24 9.78 -9.00
CA HIS A 86 -6.25 9.31 -10.38
C HIS A 86 -4.92 8.61 -10.72
N GLU A 87 -3.79 9.20 -10.33
CA GLU A 87 -2.48 8.59 -10.55
C GLU A 87 -2.33 7.25 -9.81
N PHE A 88 -2.75 7.20 -8.55
CA PHE A 88 -2.71 5.99 -7.74
C PHE A 88 -3.61 4.89 -8.32
N ARG A 89 -4.88 5.21 -8.63
CA ARG A 89 -5.86 4.22 -9.11
C ARG A 89 -5.52 3.65 -10.48
N ASN A 90 -4.85 4.42 -11.33
CA ASN A 90 -4.37 3.93 -12.62
C ASN A 90 -3.00 3.26 -12.52
N GLY A 91 -2.31 3.39 -11.38
CA GLY A 91 -0.99 2.83 -11.13
C GLY A 91 -0.97 1.31 -10.92
N ILE A 92 0.23 0.75 -11.04
CA ILE A 92 0.49 -0.69 -10.90
C ILE A 92 0.05 -1.22 -9.53
N TRP A 93 0.32 -0.47 -8.46
CA TRP A 93 0.04 -0.90 -7.10
C TRP A 93 -1.46 -1.09 -6.84
N TYR A 94 -2.30 -0.18 -7.34
CA TYR A 94 -3.75 -0.31 -7.21
C TYR A 94 -4.30 -1.51 -7.98
N GLN A 95 -3.74 -1.79 -9.18
CA GLN A 95 -4.09 -2.99 -9.95
C GLN A 95 -3.70 -4.28 -9.21
N ILE A 96 -2.50 -4.33 -8.62
CA ILE A 96 -2.06 -5.45 -7.78
C ILE A 96 -3.04 -5.65 -6.62
N ALA A 97 -3.36 -4.60 -5.87
CA ALA A 97 -4.30 -4.70 -4.75
C ALA A 97 -5.68 -5.20 -5.19
N SER A 98 -6.19 -4.71 -6.32
CA SER A 98 -7.49 -5.12 -6.86
C SER A 98 -7.51 -6.62 -7.21
N ILE A 99 -6.44 -7.12 -7.85
CA ILE A 99 -6.31 -8.55 -8.19
C ILE A 99 -6.19 -9.41 -6.94
N LEU A 100 -5.36 -9.01 -5.98
CA LEU A 100 -5.16 -9.75 -4.73
C LEU A 100 -6.42 -9.77 -3.87
N MET A 101 -7.20 -8.68 -3.88
CA MET A 101 -8.49 -8.58 -3.18
C MET A 101 -9.52 -9.58 -3.73
N ASP A 102 -9.64 -9.71 -5.06
CA ASP A 102 -10.49 -10.74 -5.68
C ASP A 102 -10.04 -12.17 -5.30
N GLY A 103 -8.73 -12.34 -5.06
CA GLY A 103 -8.10 -13.55 -4.54
C GLY A 103 -8.48 -13.84 -3.10
N LYS A 104 -7.93 -13.08 -2.17
CA LYS A 104 -8.18 -13.23 -0.74
C LYS A 104 -8.23 -11.84 -0.15
N GLY A 105 -9.44 -11.32 0.04
CA GLY A 105 -9.63 -10.08 0.77
C GLY A 105 -9.22 -10.27 2.23
N VAL A 106 -8.43 -9.34 2.76
CA VAL A 106 -7.99 -9.37 4.16
C VAL A 106 -8.27 -8.01 4.79
N SER A 107 -9.04 -8.02 5.88
CA SER A 107 -9.27 -6.83 6.71
C SER A 107 -8.01 -6.48 7.48
N LEU A 108 -7.77 -5.19 7.71
CA LEU A 108 -6.64 -4.70 8.51
C LEU A 108 -6.65 -5.25 9.94
N GLU A 109 -7.82 -5.54 10.50
CA GLU A 109 -7.98 -6.13 11.84
C GLU A 109 -7.43 -7.56 11.92
N ASN A 110 -7.32 -8.25 10.78
CA ASN A 110 -6.88 -9.64 10.68
C ASN A 110 -5.43 -9.75 10.20
N ILE A 111 -4.65 -8.68 10.35
CA ILE A 111 -3.25 -8.60 9.93
C ILE A 111 -2.35 -8.38 11.15
N SER A 112 -1.23 -9.09 11.15
CA SER A 112 -0.09 -8.76 12.00
C SER A 112 1.10 -8.36 11.15
N LEU A 113 1.82 -7.31 11.58
CA LEU A 113 3.08 -6.88 10.97
C LEU A 113 4.22 -7.13 11.95
N LYS A 114 5.32 -7.73 11.47
CA LYS A 114 6.53 -7.95 12.26
C LYS A 114 7.75 -7.41 11.55
N LYS A 115 8.53 -6.58 12.25
CA LYS A 115 9.84 -6.12 11.79
C LYS A 115 10.90 -7.17 12.12
N ILE A 116 11.68 -7.57 11.13
CA ILE A 116 12.81 -8.50 11.28
C ILE A 116 14.07 -7.80 10.80
N SER A 117 15.08 -7.70 11.66
CA SER A 117 16.41 -7.20 11.30
C SER A 117 17.18 -8.23 10.48
N ARG A 118 17.87 -7.76 9.45
CA ARG A 118 18.79 -8.52 8.61
C ARG A 118 20.11 -7.76 8.50
N LYS A 119 21.15 -8.45 8.04
CA LYS A 119 22.47 -7.84 7.78
C LYS A 119 22.38 -6.65 6.81
N THR A 120 21.42 -6.66 5.89
CA THR A 120 21.23 -5.67 4.82
C THR A 120 20.09 -4.68 5.08
N GLY A 121 19.57 -4.59 6.31
CA GLY A 121 18.44 -3.69 6.66
C GLY A 121 17.32 -4.40 7.41
N HIS A 122 16.08 -3.94 7.22
CA HIS A 122 14.91 -4.52 7.89
C HIS A 122 13.88 -5.02 6.87
N ILE A 123 13.13 -6.05 7.28
CA ILE A 123 11.97 -6.51 6.52
C ILE A 123 10.75 -6.42 7.41
N ILE A 124 9.65 -5.91 6.86
CA ILE A 124 8.33 -6.04 7.47
C ILE A 124 7.64 -7.24 6.85
N ILE A 125 7.23 -8.20 7.68
CA ILE A 125 6.44 -9.36 7.24
C ILE A 125 4.99 -9.16 7.69
N ALA A 126 4.07 -9.24 6.74
CA ALA A 126 2.64 -9.24 6.96
C ALA A 126 2.08 -10.66 6.96
N LYS A 127 1.32 -11.00 7.99
CA LYS A 127 0.63 -12.29 8.13
C LYS A 127 -0.84 -12.10 8.44
N ASP A 128 -1.67 -13.02 7.96
CA ASP A 128 -3.07 -13.11 8.40
C ASP A 128 -3.21 -13.82 9.77
N ASN A 129 -4.45 -13.91 10.27
CA ASN A 129 -4.78 -14.60 11.52
C ASN A 129 -4.40 -16.09 11.52
N ASP A 130 -4.41 -16.73 10.34
CA ASP A 130 -3.99 -18.12 10.15
C ASP A 130 -2.46 -18.26 10.12
N LYS A 131 -1.72 -17.16 10.34
CA LYS A 131 -0.25 -17.05 10.29
C LYS A 131 0.32 -17.31 8.89
N ASN A 132 -0.50 -17.31 7.84
CA ASN A 132 -0.03 -17.35 6.47
C ASN A 132 0.65 -16.04 6.13
N GLU A 133 1.80 -16.14 5.48
CA GLU A 133 2.51 -14.97 5.01
C GLU A 133 1.83 -14.40 3.76
N LEU A 134 1.46 -13.12 3.84
CA LEU A 134 0.82 -12.40 2.74
C LEU A 134 1.83 -11.58 1.96
N MET A 135 2.73 -10.90 2.66
CA MET A 135 3.66 -9.95 2.05
C MET A 135 4.95 -9.80 2.89
N ARG A 136 6.05 -9.53 2.20
CA ARG A 136 7.28 -8.98 2.76
C ARG A 136 7.56 -7.64 2.11
N TYR A 137 7.88 -6.65 2.92
CA TYR A 137 8.33 -5.34 2.48
C TYR A 137 9.80 -5.18 2.87
N PHE A 138 10.64 -4.93 1.88
CA PHE A 138 12.08 -4.75 2.06
C PHE A 138 12.32 -3.26 2.27
N ALA A 139 12.20 -2.86 3.53
CA ALA A 139 12.15 -1.45 3.89
C ALA A 139 13.54 -0.80 3.87
N GLY A 140 13.57 0.48 3.53
CA GLY A 140 14.60 1.40 3.99
C GLY A 140 14.42 1.74 5.49
N ASN A 141 15.03 2.84 5.94
CA ASN A 141 14.98 3.21 7.35
C ASN A 141 13.57 3.69 7.78
N HIS A 142 13.08 4.79 7.23
CA HIS A 142 11.91 5.52 7.75
C HIS A 142 10.56 5.12 7.11
N ASP A 143 10.58 4.46 5.96
CA ASP A 143 9.38 3.96 5.26
C ASP A 143 8.76 2.74 5.96
N ALA A 144 9.56 1.91 6.63
CA ALA A 144 9.07 0.77 7.42
C ALA A 144 8.08 1.18 8.50
N GLU A 145 8.38 2.26 9.23
CA GLU A 145 7.52 2.78 10.30
C GLU A 145 6.20 3.31 9.73
N ARG A 146 6.26 4.03 8.61
CA ARG A 146 5.06 4.51 7.91
C ARG A 146 4.17 3.38 7.41
N LEU A 147 4.74 2.27 6.93
CA LEU A 147 3.95 1.09 6.54
C LEU A 147 3.15 0.55 7.74
N VAL A 148 3.80 0.43 8.89
CA VAL A 148 3.16 -0.05 10.12
C VAL A 148 2.07 0.92 10.57
N GLU A 149 2.37 2.22 10.61
CA GLU A 149 1.42 3.27 10.98
C GLU A 149 0.18 3.32 10.05
N ARG A 150 0.36 3.15 8.74
CA ARG A 150 -0.73 3.18 7.74
C ARG A 150 -1.63 1.95 7.81
N CYS A 151 -1.07 0.79 8.14
CA CYS A 151 -1.80 -0.47 8.19
C CYS A 151 -2.47 -0.70 9.55
N ILE A 152 -1.68 -0.80 10.62
CA ILE A 152 -2.17 -1.22 11.95
C ILE A 152 -2.06 -0.12 13.01
N GLY A 153 -1.38 0.99 12.69
CA GLY A 153 -1.08 2.05 13.66
C GLY A 153 0.16 1.73 14.50
N LEU A 154 0.47 2.60 15.48
CA LEU A 154 1.54 2.34 16.44
C LEU A 154 1.00 1.50 17.61
N PRO A 155 1.84 0.65 18.23
CA PRO A 155 1.49 -0.02 19.48
C PRO A 155 1.07 1.01 20.54
N LYS A 156 -0.02 0.72 21.26
CA LYS A 156 -0.58 1.59 22.33
C LYS A 156 0.41 1.92 23.46
N GLU A 157 1.53 1.22 23.54
CA GLU A 157 2.59 1.42 24.56
C GLU A 157 3.45 2.67 24.30
N ALA A 158 3.39 3.26 23.10
CA ALA A 158 3.95 4.58 22.85
C ALA A 158 2.97 5.64 23.39
N ASN A 159 3.21 6.09 24.63
CA ASN A 159 2.72 7.31 25.29
C ASN A 159 1.59 8.05 24.59
N GLU A 160 0.43 8.21 25.26
CA GLU A 160 -0.70 9.12 24.97
C GLU A 160 -0.39 10.21 23.93
N THR A 161 -0.26 9.80 22.66
CA THR A 161 0.28 10.71 21.67
C THR A 161 -0.92 11.53 21.24
N ILE A 162 -0.88 12.83 21.51
CA ILE A 162 -1.95 13.78 21.17
C ILE A 162 -2.26 13.72 19.66
N VAL A 163 -1.31 13.25 18.84
CA VAL A 163 -1.40 13.13 17.39
C VAL A 163 -1.89 11.73 16.97
N PRO A 164 -3.03 11.63 16.28
CA PRO A 164 -3.50 10.37 15.69
C PRO A 164 -2.50 9.77 14.69
N THR A 165 -2.40 8.44 14.71
CA THR A 165 -1.60 7.66 13.76
C THR A 165 -2.12 7.75 12.33
N ARG A 166 -1.26 7.50 11.33
CA ARG A 166 -1.60 7.61 9.90
C ARG A 166 -2.81 6.78 9.49
N ASN A 167 -2.99 5.56 10.01
CA ASN A 167 -4.19 4.74 9.74
C ASN A 167 -5.49 5.47 10.15
N LEU A 168 -5.52 6.13 11.31
CA LEU A 168 -6.69 6.89 11.78
C LEU A 168 -6.95 8.11 10.91
N ILE A 169 -5.90 8.79 10.45
CA ILE A 169 -6.01 9.93 9.55
C ILE A 169 -6.57 9.50 8.19
N LEU A 170 -6.05 8.41 7.63
CA LEU A 170 -6.58 7.86 6.38
C LEU A 170 -8.04 7.39 6.53
N ASN A 171 -8.42 6.83 7.68
CA ASN A 171 -9.82 6.50 7.97
C ASN A 171 -10.71 7.75 8.09
N LYS A 172 -10.19 8.85 8.65
CA LYS A 172 -10.89 10.15 8.67
C LYS A 172 -11.06 10.71 7.26
N LEU A 173 -10.01 10.65 6.43
CA LEU A 173 -10.09 11.08 5.03
C LEU A 173 -11.09 10.25 4.23
N TYR A 174 -11.08 8.92 4.39
CA TYR A 174 -12.09 8.03 3.80
C TYR A 174 -13.50 8.50 4.13
N LYS A 175 -13.82 8.68 5.42
CA LYS A 175 -15.16 9.16 5.85
C LYS A 175 -15.51 10.53 5.27
N LYS A 176 -14.58 11.48 5.29
CA LYS A 176 -14.80 12.84 4.75
C LYS A 176 -15.02 12.86 3.23
N THR A 177 -14.47 11.89 2.50
CA THR A 177 -14.50 11.83 1.03
C THR A 177 -15.50 10.82 0.47
N GLN A 178 -16.33 10.21 1.31
CA GLN A 178 -17.45 9.38 0.88
C GLN A 178 -18.46 10.19 0.06
N THR A 179 -18.91 9.59 -1.04
CA THR A 179 -20.03 10.09 -1.84
C THR A 179 -21.35 9.91 -1.10
N LEU A 180 -22.38 10.65 -1.51
CA LEU A 180 -23.72 10.50 -0.93
C LEU A 180 -24.25 9.06 -1.06
N ASN A 181 -24.07 8.44 -2.23
CA ASN A 181 -24.50 7.06 -2.48
C ASN A 181 -23.80 6.06 -1.56
N GLU A 182 -22.50 6.22 -1.32
CA GLU A 182 -21.75 5.36 -0.40
C GLU A 182 -22.22 5.51 1.05
N ARG A 183 -22.58 6.72 1.48
CA ARG A 183 -23.17 6.95 2.81
C ARG A 183 -24.53 6.28 2.94
N ILE A 184 -25.42 6.47 1.95
CA ILE A 184 -26.74 5.82 1.92
C ILE A 184 -26.62 4.30 1.97
N MET A 185 -25.67 3.72 1.23
CA MET A 185 -25.42 2.27 1.26
C MET A 185 -24.94 1.82 2.65
N LEU A 186 -23.99 2.54 3.25
CA LEU A 186 -23.47 2.24 4.58
C LEU A 186 -24.55 2.33 5.66
N ASP A 187 -25.41 3.36 5.60
CA ASP A 187 -26.52 3.54 6.54
C ASP A 187 -27.54 2.39 6.46
N ARG A 188 -27.61 1.72 5.29
CA ARG A 188 -28.41 0.51 5.07
C ARG A 188 -27.67 -0.79 5.39
N GLY A 189 -26.44 -0.72 5.90
CA GLY A 189 -25.62 -1.88 6.24
C GLY A 189 -24.89 -2.53 5.06
N PHE A 190 -24.85 -1.88 3.90
CA PHE A 190 -24.17 -2.38 2.70
C PHE A 190 -22.89 -1.60 2.40
N LYS A 191 -21.89 -2.29 1.82
CA LYS A 191 -20.67 -1.68 1.30
C LYS A 191 -20.54 -1.96 -0.19
N THR A 192 -20.10 -0.97 -0.96
CA THR A 192 -19.72 -1.19 -2.35
C THR A 192 -18.43 -2.00 -2.44
N ARG A 193 -18.17 -2.66 -3.57
CA ARG A 193 -16.89 -3.35 -3.80
C ARG A 193 -15.68 -2.41 -3.63
N GLY A 194 -15.84 -1.14 -4.03
CA GLY A 194 -14.82 -0.11 -3.86
C GLY A 194 -14.52 0.16 -2.38
N GLN A 195 -15.55 0.28 -1.54
CA GLN A 195 -15.38 0.46 -0.09
C GLN A 195 -14.69 -0.75 0.57
N ILE A 196 -15.09 -1.96 0.19
CA ILE A 196 -14.46 -3.19 0.71
C ILE A 196 -12.97 -3.25 0.30
N LEU A 197 -12.63 -2.86 -0.94
CA LEU A 197 -11.24 -2.75 -1.37
C LEU A 197 -10.49 -1.69 -0.55
N GLU A 198 -11.03 -0.47 -0.42
CA GLU A 198 -10.37 0.64 0.28
C GLU A 198 -10.10 0.37 1.77
N GLU A 199 -10.93 -0.45 2.40
CA GLU A 199 -10.77 -0.89 3.80
C GLU A 199 -9.80 -2.08 3.96
N SER A 200 -9.37 -2.70 2.85
CA SER A 200 -8.53 -3.89 2.86
C SER A 200 -7.06 -3.59 3.14
N PHE A 201 -6.35 -4.60 3.65
CA PHE A 201 -4.90 -4.61 3.75
C PHE A 201 -4.22 -4.36 2.41
N TRP A 202 -4.71 -4.96 1.33
CA TRP A 202 -4.11 -4.83 0.01
C TRP A 202 -4.14 -3.39 -0.50
N PHE A 203 -5.23 -2.66 -0.24
CA PHE A 203 -5.31 -1.24 -0.60
C PHE A 203 -4.33 -0.40 0.23
N ARG A 204 -4.21 -0.62 1.55
CA ARG A 204 -3.22 0.07 2.39
C ARG A 204 -1.78 -0.20 1.95
N MET A 205 -1.49 -1.46 1.64
CA MET A 205 -0.19 -1.86 1.09
C MET A 205 0.10 -1.16 -0.23
N ALA A 206 -0.85 -1.16 -1.17
CA ALA A 206 -0.67 -0.53 -2.47
C ALA A 206 -0.50 0.99 -2.35
N TYR A 207 -1.30 1.61 -1.49
CA TYR A 207 -1.17 3.04 -1.20
C TYR A 207 0.21 3.36 -0.62
N HIS A 208 0.71 2.55 0.33
CA HIS A 208 2.06 2.70 0.86
C HIS A 208 3.12 2.56 -0.23
N ALA A 209 3.04 1.50 -1.04
CA ALA A 209 3.99 1.24 -2.11
C ALA A 209 4.01 2.38 -3.14
N TRP A 210 2.84 2.91 -3.50
CA TRP A 210 2.76 4.07 -4.37
C TRP A 210 3.38 5.33 -3.75
N ARG A 211 3.16 5.58 -2.45
CA ARG A 211 3.73 6.76 -1.76
C ARG A 211 5.24 6.72 -1.61
N GLU A 212 5.83 5.55 -1.38
CA GLU A 212 7.26 5.41 -1.09
C GLU A 212 8.09 4.97 -2.29
N LEU A 213 7.52 4.14 -3.16
CA LEU A 213 8.22 3.56 -4.32
C LEU A 213 7.79 4.20 -5.65
N GLY A 214 6.70 4.98 -5.66
CA GLY A 214 6.13 5.56 -6.88
C GLY A 214 5.58 4.51 -7.85
N ASN A 215 5.32 4.95 -9.08
CA ASN A 215 4.91 4.10 -10.20
C ASN A 215 6.09 3.76 -11.14
N VAL A 216 7.29 3.57 -10.59
CA VAL A 216 8.52 3.32 -11.35
C VAL A 216 8.45 1.96 -12.08
N ASP A 217 9.26 1.77 -13.13
CA ASP A 217 9.41 0.47 -13.79
C ASP A 217 9.95 -0.57 -12.79
N PHE A 218 9.07 -1.48 -12.38
CA PHE A 218 9.41 -2.65 -11.56
C PHE A 218 9.48 -3.90 -12.44
N LEU A 219 10.44 -4.77 -12.15
CA LEU A 219 10.45 -6.13 -12.68
C LEU A 219 9.74 -7.06 -11.69
N MET A 220 8.73 -7.79 -12.16
CA MET A 220 8.00 -8.76 -11.37
C MET A 220 8.55 -10.15 -11.61
N THR A 221 9.23 -10.74 -10.64
CA THR A 221 9.77 -12.10 -10.74
C THR A 221 8.85 -13.09 -10.02
N PRO A 222 8.12 -13.94 -10.74
CA PRO A 222 7.30 -14.98 -10.13
C PRO A 222 8.17 -16.11 -9.58
N ALA A 223 7.78 -16.71 -8.46
CA ALA A 223 8.44 -17.84 -7.84
C ALA A 223 7.44 -18.74 -7.13
N ILE A 224 7.78 -20.02 -6.97
CA ILE A 224 7.00 -20.97 -6.16
C ILE A 224 7.85 -21.34 -4.95
N ASP A 225 7.30 -21.13 -3.75
CA ASP A 225 7.91 -21.63 -2.52
C ASP A 225 7.87 -23.17 -2.53
N LYS A 226 9.04 -23.79 -2.55
CA LYS A 226 9.17 -25.26 -2.63
C LYS A 226 8.59 -25.99 -1.42
N LYS A 227 8.52 -25.34 -0.25
CA LYS A 227 7.99 -25.95 0.98
C LYS A 227 6.48 -25.86 1.05
N THR A 228 5.92 -24.70 0.69
CA THR A 228 4.50 -24.40 0.86
C THR A 228 3.69 -24.56 -0.42
N GLY A 229 4.34 -24.63 -1.58
CA GLY A 229 3.70 -24.58 -2.89
C GLY A 229 3.09 -23.20 -3.20
N ALA A 230 3.31 -22.20 -2.37
CA ALA A 230 2.73 -20.88 -2.55
C ALA A 230 3.35 -20.18 -3.76
N PHE A 231 2.49 -19.65 -4.64
CA PHE A 231 2.93 -18.78 -5.71
C PHE A 231 3.21 -17.39 -5.13
N THR A 232 4.40 -16.88 -5.36
CA THR A 232 4.85 -15.58 -4.87
C THR A 232 5.34 -14.73 -6.03
N VAL A 233 5.24 -13.42 -5.88
CA VAL A 233 5.83 -12.47 -6.82
C VAL A 233 6.74 -11.55 -6.04
N ILE A 234 7.97 -11.38 -6.51
CA ILE A 234 8.94 -10.43 -5.99
C ILE A 234 9.01 -9.27 -6.97
N CYS A 235 8.72 -8.07 -6.50
CA CYS A 235 8.91 -6.82 -7.22
C CYS A 235 10.32 -6.31 -6.94
N LYS A 236 11.07 -6.04 -7.99
CA LYS A 236 12.42 -5.47 -7.93
C LYS A 236 12.45 -4.10 -8.60
N ASN A 237 13.26 -3.19 -8.05
CA ASN A 237 13.50 -1.88 -8.66
C ASN A 237 14.48 -1.99 -9.85
N ARG A 238 14.80 -0.85 -10.47
CA ARG A 238 15.73 -0.78 -11.62
C ARG A 238 17.16 -1.25 -11.31
N GLU A 239 17.54 -1.30 -10.03
CA GLU A 239 18.85 -1.77 -9.56
C GLU A 239 18.83 -3.27 -9.24
N ASP A 240 17.76 -3.99 -9.58
CA ASP A 240 17.50 -5.40 -9.25
C ASP A 240 17.37 -5.66 -7.73
N ASN A 241 17.20 -4.62 -6.92
CA ASN A 241 16.98 -4.73 -5.48
C ASN A 241 15.50 -5.09 -5.19
N PRO A 242 15.22 -6.10 -4.36
CA PRO A 242 13.84 -6.43 -3.99
C PRO A 242 13.25 -5.34 -3.12
N VAL A 243 12.06 -4.85 -3.48
CA VAL A 243 11.33 -3.81 -2.72
C VAL A 243 10.12 -4.39 -2.00
N MET A 244 9.46 -5.37 -2.62
CA MET A 244 8.29 -6.02 -2.05
C MET A 244 8.12 -7.43 -2.62
N SER A 245 7.65 -8.36 -1.81
CA SER A 245 7.17 -9.65 -2.28
C SER A 245 5.82 -9.99 -1.68
N PHE A 246 4.93 -10.65 -2.42
CA PHE A 246 3.64 -11.05 -1.91
C PHE A 246 3.21 -12.42 -2.43
N SER A 247 2.41 -13.11 -1.61
CA SER A 247 1.79 -14.38 -1.96
C SER A 247 0.53 -14.12 -2.79
N VAL A 248 0.38 -14.83 -3.91
CA VAL A 248 -0.73 -14.69 -4.84
C VAL A 248 -1.65 -15.89 -4.70
N PRO A 249 -2.93 -15.71 -4.32
CA PRO A 249 -3.87 -16.81 -4.24
C PRO A 249 -4.02 -17.51 -5.59
N ARG A 250 -3.98 -18.86 -5.59
CA ARG A 250 -3.98 -19.70 -6.81
C ARG A 250 -5.04 -19.29 -7.84
N LYS A 251 -6.25 -18.95 -7.38
CA LYS A 251 -7.38 -18.57 -8.26
C LYS A 251 -7.18 -17.26 -9.04
N VAL A 252 -6.26 -16.37 -8.61
CA VAL A 252 -5.96 -15.10 -9.31
C VAL A 252 -4.58 -15.06 -9.95
N VAL A 253 -3.78 -16.13 -9.85
CA VAL A 253 -2.45 -16.22 -10.48
C VAL A 253 -2.54 -15.97 -11.99
N LYS A 254 -3.48 -16.60 -12.69
CA LYS A 254 -3.69 -16.39 -14.13
C LYS A 254 -4.01 -14.92 -14.45
N LYS A 255 -4.92 -14.31 -13.67
CA LYS A 255 -5.30 -12.90 -13.86
C LYS A 255 -4.07 -11.99 -13.68
N LEU A 256 -3.29 -12.21 -12.63
CA LEU A 256 -2.07 -11.45 -12.36
C LEU A 256 -1.06 -11.56 -13.51
N LEU A 257 -0.76 -12.78 -13.95
CA LEU A 257 0.26 -13.00 -14.98
C LEU A 257 -0.15 -12.48 -16.37
N VAL A 258 -1.44 -12.52 -16.69
CA VAL A 258 -1.98 -11.90 -17.92
C VAL A 258 -1.93 -10.38 -17.82
N THR A 259 -2.37 -9.81 -16.70
CA THR A 259 -2.39 -8.34 -16.50
C THR A 259 -0.98 -7.74 -16.55
N PHE A 260 0.01 -8.38 -15.93
CA PHE A 260 1.37 -7.86 -15.87
C PHE A 260 2.34 -8.53 -16.85
N ARG A 261 1.84 -9.12 -17.94
CA ARG A 261 2.67 -9.84 -18.93
C ARG A 261 3.90 -9.05 -19.37
N GLN A 262 3.76 -7.74 -19.52
CA GLN A 262 4.84 -6.85 -19.96
C GLN A 262 5.94 -6.64 -18.92
N LEU A 263 5.63 -6.81 -17.63
CA LEU A 263 6.52 -6.58 -16.50
C LEU A 263 7.17 -7.88 -15.97
N LEU A 264 6.86 -9.02 -16.59
CA LEU A 264 7.43 -10.32 -16.23
C LEU A 264 8.69 -10.60 -17.05
N PRO A 265 9.71 -11.23 -16.46
CA PRO A 265 10.87 -11.70 -17.22
C PRO A 265 10.42 -12.79 -18.21
N ASN A 266 11.00 -12.79 -19.41
CA ASN A 266 10.81 -13.80 -20.45
C ASN A 266 9.35 -13.95 -20.94
N GLN A 267 8.88 -12.95 -21.71
CA GLN A 267 7.54 -12.91 -22.35
C GLN A 267 7.23 -14.09 -23.31
N ASN A 268 8.22 -14.92 -23.62
CA ASN A 268 8.14 -16.02 -24.59
C ASN A 268 7.82 -17.40 -24.00
N SER A 269 7.78 -17.58 -22.67
CA SER A 269 7.75 -18.93 -22.08
C SER A 269 6.95 -19.08 -20.78
N MET A 270 5.79 -18.42 -20.63
CA MET A 270 4.88 -18.74 -19.53
C MET A 270 3.47 -19.14 -19.99
N PRO A 271 3.30 -20.24 -20.74
CA PRO A 271 2.04 -20.95 -20.72
C PRO A 271 1.90 -21.57 -19.32
N ILE A 272 1.12 -20.92 -18.44
CA ILE A 272 0.68 -21.55 -17.17
C ILE A 272 -0.33 -22.62 -17.56
N GLN A 273 0.15 -23.78 -17.99
CA GLN A 273 -0.68 -24.95 -18.15
C GLN A 273 -0.74 -25.66 -16.79
N PRO A 274 -1.92 -25.85 -16.20
CA PRO A 274 -2.04 -26.73 -15.05
C PRO A 274 -1.67 -28.14 -15.51
N VAL A 275 -0.46 -28.61 -15.17
CA VAL A 275 -0.03 -29.98 -15.46
C VAL A 275 -0.78 -30.90 -14.48
N PRO A 276 -1.59 -31.85 -14.97
CA PRO A 276 -2.22 -32.85 -14.11
C PRO A 276 -1.15 -33.63 -13.35
N LEU A 277 -1.37 -33.92 -12.06
CA LEU A 277 -0.45 -34.77 -11.28
C LEU A 277 -0.18 -36.14 -11.94
N LYS A 278 -1.17 -36.69 -12.65
CA LYS A 278 -1.07 -37.93 -13.43
C LYS A 278 -0.08 -37.85 -14.61
N SER A 279 0.25 -36.64 -15.06
CA SER A 279 1.24 -36.42 -16.14
C SER A 279 2.67 -36.31 -15.62
N ILE A 280 2.84 -36.12 -14.31
CA ILE A 280 4.15 -36.07 -13.62
C ILE A 280 4.44 -37.42 -12.94
N PHE A 281 3.40 -38.08 -12.44
CA PHE A 281 3.49 -39.40 -11.84
C PHE A 281 2.77 -40.40 -12.72
N ASN A 282 3.54 -41.27 -13.37
CA ASN A 282 3.02 -42.47 -14.02
C ASN A 282 2.72 -43.50 -12.93
N ILE A 283 1.61 -43.33 -12.22
CA ILE A 283 1.15 -44.29 -11.21
C ILE A 283 0.37 -45.36 -11.96
N ASP A 284 1.06 -46.43 -12.32
CA ASP A 284 0.40 -47.66 -12.76
C ASP A 284 0.07 -48.51 -11.52
N ILE A 285 -1.10 -49.14 -11.52
CA ILE A 285 -1.68 -49.83 -10.35
C ILE A 285 -0.94 -51.14 -10.01
N ASN A 286 0.06 -51.52 -10.82
CA ASN A 286 0.78 -52.79 -10.73
C ASN A 286 2.25 -52.66 -10.29
N THR A 287 2.75 -51.49 -9.90
CA THR A 287 4.16 -51.37 -9.47
C THR A 287 4.28 -51.64 -7.98
N GLU A 288 4.76 -52.84 -7.63
CA GLU A 288 5.33 -53.11 -6.30
C GLU A 288 6.41 -52.06 -6.00
N LEU A 289 6.35 -51.52 -4.79
CA LEU A 289 7.13 -50.39 -4.30
C LEU A 289 8.65 -50.62 -4.42
N ASP A 290 9.30 -49.92 -5.33
CA ASP A 290 10.67 -49.42 -5.14
C ASP A 290 10.84 -48.08 -5.88
N LEU A 291 10.65 -46.99 -5.13
CA LEU A 291 10.80 -45.62 -5.61
C LEU A 291 12.26 -45.18 -5.44
N GLU A 292 13.13 -45.49 -6.41
CA GLU A 292 14.36 -44.71 -6.62
C GLU A 292 14.05 -43.50 -7.51
N VAL A 293 14.01 -42.31 -6.91
CA VAL A 293 13.93 -41.04 -7.63
C VAL A 293 15.34 -40.62 -8.06
N ARG A 294 15.64 -40.66 -9.36
CA ARG A 294 16.82 -39.99 -9.92
C ARG A 294 16.42 -38.70 -10.65
N PRO A 295 17.14 -37.58 -10.44
CA PRO A 295 16.92 -36.35 -11.18
C PRO A 295 17.42 -36.50 -12.62
N VAL A 296 16.61 -36.05 -13.58
CA VAL A 296 17.04 -35.86 -14.98
C VAL A 296 17.84 -34.56 -15.05
N ILE A 297 19.08 -34.66 -15.55
CA ILE A 297 20.02 -33.54 -15.78
C ILE A 297 19.48 -32.62 -16.87
#